data_AF-A0A3B9YC64-F1
#
_entry.id   AF-A0A3B9YC64-F1
#
_cell.length_a   1.000
_cell.length_b   1.000
_cell.length_c   1.000
_cell.angle_alpha   90.00
_cell.angle_beta   90.00
_cell.angle_gamma   90.00
#
_symmetry.space_group_name_H-M   'P 1'
#
loop_
_entity.id
_entity.type
_entity.pdbx_description
1 polymer ?
#
loop_
_entity_poly.entity_id
_entity_poly.type
_entity_poly.pdbx_seq_one_letter_code
_entity_poly.pdbx_strand_id
1 'polypeptide(L)'
;MGLTFKLATLWIQDVLKVHTVESASLLAPGGVIDVRTYSGVVCILKFFGVLPSCVINLATNNPEKVGVISENGYVVAKDLVPIVVEPTEYTARHLLAKEKYLNHKGLTKKKGE
;
A
#
# COMPACT_ATOMS: atom_id res chain seq x y z
N MET A 1 1.79 1.57 -13.27
CA MET A 1 0.52 1.21 -13.92
C MET A 1 -0.43 2.39 -14.20
N GLY A 2 -0.38 3.53 -13.50
CA GLY A 2 -1.09 4.76 -13.93
C GLY A 2 -2.63 4.70 -13.82
N LEU A 3 -3.30 5.81 -14.18
CA LEU A 3 -4.75 5.97 -13.99
C LEU A 3 -5.58 5.04 -14.89
N THR A 4 -5.23 4.92 -16.17
CA THR A 4 -5.96 4.08 -17.12
C THR A 4 -6.04 2.62 -16.67
N PHE A 5 -4.93 2.06 -16.20
CA PHE A 5 -4.92 0.71 -15.64
C PHE A 5 -5.82 0.60 -14.42
N LYS A 6 -5.78 1.59 -13.51
CA LYS A 6 -6.62 1.61 -12.32
C LYS A 6 -8.11 1.61 -12.67
N LEU A 7 -8.52 2.41 -13.66
CA LEU A 7 -9.90 2.45 -14.14
C LEU A 7 -10.32 1.11 -14.77
N ALA A 8 -9.47 0.50 -15.58
CA ALA A 8 -9.73 -0.84 -16.14
C ALA A 8 -9.87 -1.90 -15.03
N THR A 9 -9.01 -1.86 -14.00
CA THR A 9 -9.13 -2.76 -12.83
C THR A 9 -10.44 -2.52 -12.06
N LEU A 10 -10.89 -1.27 -11.93
CA LEU A 10 -12.17 -0.98 -11.27
C LEU A 10 -13.36 -1.49 -12.10
N TRP A 11 -13.31 -1.31 -13.42
CA TRP A 11 -14.34 -1.79 -14.33
C TRP A 11 -14.45 -3.32 -14.32
N ILE A 12 -13.32 -4.05 -14.36
CA ILE A 12 -13.31 -5.52 -14.28
C ILE A 12 -13.84 -6.02 -12.93
N GLN A 13 -13.46 -5.36 -11.82
CA GLN A 13 -14.03 -5.69 -10.50
C GLN A 13 -15.55 -5.51 -10.48
N ASP A 14 -16.08 -4.51 -11.19
CA ASP A 14 -17.52 -4.30 -11.27
C ASP A 14 -18.22 -5.28 -12.19
N VAL A 15 -17.73 -5.52 -13.40
CA VAL A 15 -18.38 -6.39 -14.40
C VAL A 15 -18.27 -7.87 -14.01
N LEU A 16 -17.08 -8.33 -13.65
CA LEU A 16 -16.82 -9.73 -13.34
C LEU A 16 -16.99 -10.06 -11.85
N LYS A 17 -17.26 -9.06 -11.02
CA LYS A 17 -17.40 -9.21 -9.56
C LYS A 17 -16.19 -9.92 -8.94
N VAL A 18 -14.99 -9.67 -9.44
CA VAL A 18 -13.71 -10.16 -8.91
C VAL A 18 -13.09 -9.17 -7.91
N HIS A 19 -12.05 -9.57 -7.16
CA HIS A 19 -11.36 -8.66 -6.24
C HIS A 19 -10.18 -7.92 -6.91
N THR A 20 -9.62 -6.91 -6.24
CA THR A 20 -8.61 -6.01 -6.83
C THR A 20 -7.34 -6.69 -7.32
N VAL A 21 -6.88 -7.75 -6.63
CA VAL A 21 -5.68 -8.51 -7.02
C VAL A 21 -5.95 -9.35 -8.26
N GLU A 22 -7.04 -10.11 -8.27
CA GLU A 22 -7.46 -10.93 -9.42
C GLU A 22 -7.70 -10.05 -10.66
N SER A 23 -8.41 -8.93 -10.50
CA SER A 23 -8.64 -7.97 -11.58
C SER A 23 -7.34 -7.38 -12.13
N ALA A 24 -6.36 -7.06 -11.28
CA ALA A 24 -5.08 -6.55 -11.73
C ALA A 24 -4.29 -7.62 -12.50
N SER A 25 -4.33 -8.88 -12.03
CA SER A 25 -3.66 -10.00 -12.70
C SER A 25 -4.23 -10.30 -14.09
N LEU A 26 -5.54 -10.11 -14.30
CA LEU A 26 -6.16 -10.25 -15.62
C LEU A 26 -5.63 -9.22 -16.65
N LEU A 27 -5.20 -8.04 -16.18
CA LEU A 27 -4.66 -6.98 -17.02
C LEU A 27 -3.13 -6.99 -17.10
N ALA A 28 -2.45 -7.71 -16.21
CA ALA A 28 -0.99 -7.76 -16.10
C ALA A 28 -0.49 -9.21 -16.26
N PRO A 29 -0.40 -9.74 -17.49
CA PRO A 29 -0.03 -11.14 -17.75
C PRO A 29 1.39 -11.51 -17.28
N GLY A 30 2.25 -10.53 -16.99
CA GLY A 30 3.58 -10.74 -16.40
C GLY A 30 3.58 -10.91 -14.87
N GLY A 31 2.41 -10.94 -14.21
CA GLY A 31 2.27 -11.21 -12.77
C GLY A 31 2.67 -10.05 -11.84
N VAL A 32 3.42 -9.07 -12.33
CA VAL A 32 3.80 -7.88 -11.54
C VAL A 32 2.65 -6.87 -11.52
N ILE A 33 1.85 -6.92 -10.45
CA ILE A 33 0.72 -6.01 -10.23
C ILE A 33 1.09 -4.75 -9.44
N ASP A 34 2.27 -4.72 -8.83
CA ASP A 34 2.84 -3.55 -8.15
C ASP A 34 4.20 -3.19 -8.73
N VAL A 35 4.26 -2.09 -9.47
CA VAL A 35 5.48 -1.59 -10.16
C VAL A 35 6.05 -0.35 -9.49
N ARG A 36 5.57 0.00 -8.29
CA ARG A 36 5.98 1.25 -7.62
C ARG A 36 7.39 1.12 -7.08
N THR A 37 8.18 2.16 -7.31
CA THR A 37 9.46 2.37 -6.64
C THR A 37 9.31 3.45 -5.58
N TYR A 38 10.00 3.29 -4.45
CA TYR A 38 10.01 4.28 -3.37
C TYR A 38 11.31 5.10 -3.31
N SER A 39 12.16 4.99 -4.34
CA SER A 39 13.39 5.78 -4.49
C SER A 39 13.15 7.29 -4.35
N GLY A 40 12.04 7.80 -4.90
CA GLY A 40 11.66 9.20 -4.76
C GLY A 40 11.48 9.64 -3.30
N VAL A 41 10.96 8.76 -2.43
CA VAL A 41 10.81 9.05 -0.99
C VAL A 41 12.18 9.23 -0.34
N VAL A 42 13.13 8.36 -0.67
CA VAL A 42 14.52 8.45 -0.18
C VAL A 42 15.19 9.73 -0.66
N CYS A 43 14.98 10.12 -1.93
CA CYS A 43 15.48 11.39 -2.47
C CYS A 43 14.90 12.60 -1.71
N ILE A 44 13.62 12.58 -1.39
CA ILE A 44 12.96 13.63 -0.61
C ILE A 44 13.56 13.73 0.80
N LEU A 45 13.75 12.61 1.49
CA LEU A 45 14.38 12.59 2.81
C LEU A 45 15.78 13.20 2.79
N LYS A 46 16.60 12.84 1.78
CA LYS A 46 17.93 13.41 1.57
C LYS A 46 17.88 14.91 1.25
N PHE A 47 16.96 15.32 0.39
CA PHE A 47 16.78 16.72 0.00
C PHE A 47 16.47 17.62 1.20
N PHE A 48 15.60 17.16 2.11
CA PHE A 48 15.28 17.88 3.34
C PHE A 48 16.33 17.73 4.45
N GLY A 49 17.45 17.04 4.20
CA GLY A 49 18.51 16.86 5.18
C GLY A 49 18.14 15.95 6.35
N VAL A 50 17.16 15.05 6.17
CA VAL A 50 16.81 14.06 7.20
C VAL A 50 17.98 13.09 7.35
N LEU A 51 18.59 13.09 8.53
CA LEU A 51 19.70 12.21 8.84
C LEU A 51 19.23 10.75 8.93
N PRO A 52 20.05 9.77 8.48
CA PRO A 52 19.72 8.35 8.60
C PRO A 52 19.46 7.88 10.06
N SER A 53 20.07 8.55 11.03
CA SER A 53 19.89 8.32 12.47
C SER A 53 18.57 8.87 13.03
N CYS A 54 17.85 9.69 12.27
CA CYS A 54 16.53 10.18 12.66
C CYS A 54 15.53 9.03 12.61
N VAL A 55 14.90 8.74 13.76
CA VAL A 55 13.90 7.66 13.85
C VAL A 55 12.60 8.12 13.18
N ILE A 56 12.23 7.43 12.10
CA ILE A 56 11.02 7.71 11.34
C ILE A 56 9.84 6.94 11.94
N ASN A 57 8.86 7.68 12.46
CA ASN A 57 7.55 7.13 12.82
C ASN A 57 6.73 6.94 11.54
N LEU A 58 6.82 5.76 10.93
CA LEU A 58 6.20 5.48 9.64
C LEU A 58 4.69 5.25 9.78
N ALA A 59 3.90 6.16 9.21
CA ALA A 59 2.46 5.97 9.06
C ALA A 59 2.16 5.03 7.88
N THR A 60 1.85 3.75 8.17
CA THR A 60 1.53 2.75 7.14
C THR A 60 0.77 1.55 7.71
N ASN A 61 -0.13 0.99 6.89
CA ASN A 61 -0.72 -0.33 7.09
C ASN A 61 -0.08 -1.42 6.22
N ASN A 62 0.88 -1.04 5.37
CA ASN A 62 1.65 -1.96 4.54
C ASN A 62 3.06 -2.10 5.15
N PRO A 63 3.40 -3.27 5.73
CA PRO A 63 4.70 -3.52 6.33
C PRO A 63 5.85 -3.57 5.30
N GLU A 64 5.57 -3.90 4.03
CA GLU A 64 6.57 -3.95 2.96
C GLU A 64 7.25 -2.59 2.72
N LYS A 65 6.57 -1.49 3.08
CA LYS A 65 7.14 -0.14 2.97
C LYS A 65 8.28 0.11 3.96
N VAL A 66 8.34 -0.64 5.05
CA VAL A 66 9.41 -0.52 6.05
C VAL A 66 10.74 -0.94 5.43
N GLY A 67 10.74 -2.06 4.70
CA GLY A 67 11.94 -2.61 4.05
C GLY A 67 12.64 -1.57 3.20
N VAL A 68 11.89 -0.85 2.36
CA VAL A 68 12.45 0.18 1.49
C VAL A 68 13.19 1.28 2.25
N ILE A 69 12.64 1.76 3.37
CA ILE A 69 13.26 2.84 4.14
C ILE A 69 14.51 2.32 4.86
N SER A 70 14.41 1.15 5.48
CA SER A 70 15.51 0.50 6.21
C SER A 70 16.67 0.10 5.29
N GLU A 71 16.40 -0.44 4.11
CA GLU A 71 17.40 -0.81 3.08
C GLU A 71 18.20 0.40 2.58
N ASN A 72 17.64 1.61 2.71
CA ASN A 72 18.31 2.87 2.35
C ASN A 72 19.01 3.54 3.56
N GLY A 73 19.19 2.81 4.66
CA GLY A 73 19.97 3.23 5.84
C GLY A 73 19.21 4.07 6.86
N TYR A 74 17.92 4.31 6.67
CA TYR A 74 17.10 5.08 7.61
C TYR A 74 16.56 4.19 8.73
N VAL A 75 16.52 4.73 9.95
CA VAL A 75 15.93 4.04 11.09
C VAL A 75 14.42 4.26 11.11
N VAL A 76 13.64 3.17 11.04
CA VAL A 76 12.18 3.20 11.24
C VAL A 76 11.85 2.76 12.66
N ALA A 77 10.91 3.45 13.30
CA ALA A 77 10.40 3.04 14.61
C ALA A 77 9.84 1.60 14.56
N LYS A 78 10.03 0.84 15.63
CA LYS A 78 9.56 -0.56 15.72
C LYS A 78 8.04 -0.64 15.58
N ASP A 79 7.33 0.30 16.20
CA ASP A 79 5.88 0.38 16.14
C ASP A 79 5.47 1.31 14.99
N LEU A 80 4.79 0.73 14.00
CA LEU A 80 4.25 1.48 12.88
C LEU A 80 3.02 2.27 13.33
N VAL A 81 2.87 3.49 12.81
CA VAL A 81 1.68 4.30 13.06
C VAL A 81 0.59 3.80 12.11
N PRO A 82 -0.50 3.16 12.60
CA PRO A 82 -1.54 2.66 11.72
C PRO A 82 -2.31 3.83 11.10
N ILE A 83 -2.66 3.71 9.82
CA ILE A 83 -3.60 4.64 9.19
C ILE A 83 -4.99 4.02 9.29
N VAL A 84 -5.88 4.67 10.05
CA VAL A 84 -7.26 4.22 10.23
C VAL A 84 -8.15 5.01 9.27
N VAL A 85 -8.74 4.31 8.30
CA VAL A 85 -9.74 4.86 7.40
C VAL A 85 -10.94 3.93 7.44
N GLU A 86 -12.08 4.44 7.91
CA GLU A 86 -13.30 3.64 8.05
C GLU A 86 -13.76 3.12 6.66
N PRO A 87 -13.99 1.81 6.52
CA PRO A 87 -14.54 1.25 5.30
C PRO A 87 -15.93 1.82 4.98
N THR A 88 -16.17 2.11 3.71
CA THR A 88 -17.50 2.43 3.17
C THR A 88 -18.04 1.24 2.38
N GLU A 89 -19.31 1.28 1.98
CA GLU A 89 -19.89 0.26 1.09
C GLU A 89 -19.08 0.08 -0.21
N TYR A 90 -18.48 1.16 -0.73
CA TYR A 90 -17.67 1.15 -1.96
C TYR A 90 -16.24 0.65 -1.75
N THR A 91 -15.69 0.78 -0.53
CA THR A 91 -14.27 0.50 -0.26
C THR A 91 -14.03 -0.77 0.55
N ALA A 92 -15.04 -1.29 1.26
CA ALA A 92 -14.91 -2.46 2.14
C ALA A 92 -14.31 -3.68 1.41
N ARG A 93 -14.86 -4.03 0.24
CA ARG A 93 -14.37 -5.16 -0.56
C ARG A 93 -12.93 -4.98 -1.02
N HIS A 94 -12.56 -3.74 -1.37
CA HIS A 94 -11.20 -3.40 -1.79
C HIS A 94 -10.21 -3.52 -0.62
N LEU A 95 -10.56 -3.00 0.55
CA LEU A 95 -9.73 -3.05 1.76
C LEU A 95 -9.52 -4.49 2.24
N LEU A 96 -10.59 -5.30 2.28
CA LEU A 96 -10.53 -6.74 2.59
C LEU A 96 -9.56 -7.48 1.67
N ALA A 97 -9.61 -7.21 0.36
CA ALA A 97 -8.71 -7.85 -0.59
C ALA A 97 -7.24 -7.46 -0.33
N LYS A 98 -6.96 -6.22 0.07
CA LYS A 98 -5.60 -5.79 0.38
C LYS A 98 -5.06 -6.47 1.64
N GLU A 99 -5.89 -6.66 2.66
CA GLU A 99 -5.47 -7.39 3.86
C GLU A 99 -5.22 -8.87 3.55
N LYS A 100 -6.15 -9.52 2.84
CA LYS A 100 -6.09 -10.95 2.56
C LYS A 100 -4.98 -11.34 1.58
N TYR A 101 -4.74 -10.51 0.55
CA TYR A 101 -3.87 -10.89 -0.57
C TYR A 101 -2.59 -10.08 -0.69
N LEU A 102 -2.47 -8.93 0.01
CA LEU A 102 -1.29 -8.04 -0.10
C LEU A 102 -0.60 -7.79 1.24
N ASN A 103 -0.89 -8.59 2.28
CA ASN A 103 -0.24 -8.48 3.60
C ASN A 103 -0.47 -7.11 4.31
N HIS A 104 -1.54 -6.39 3.96
CA HIS A 104 -1.91 -5.17 4.68
C HIS A 104 -2.52 -5.51 6.05
N LYS A 105 -2.31 -4.63 7.04
CA LYS A 105 -2.78 -4.84 8.42
C LYS A 105 -3.75 -3.76 8.88
N GLY A 106 -4.87 -4.15 9.47
CA GLY A 106 -5.76 -3.26 10.21
C GLY A 106 -6.47 -2.21 9.34
N LEU A 107 -6.81 -2.57 8.09
CA LEU A 107 -7.61 -1.76 7.18
C LEU A 107 -9.12 -1.91 7.40
N THR A 108 -9.58 -3.02 7.98
CA THR A 108 -11.03 -3.30 8.14
C THR A 108 -11.51 -3.26 9.58
N LYS A 109 -10.60 -3.04 10.55
CA LYS A 109 -10.95 -2.86 11.95
C LYS A 109 -11.66 -1.52 12.13
N LYS A 110 -12.88 -1.56 12.68
CA LYS A 110 -13.60 -0.36 13.11
C LYS A 110 -12.95 0.21 14.38
N LYS A 111 -12.99 1.52 14.54
CA LYS A 111 -12.55 2.17 15.78
C LYS A 111 -13.40 1.67 16.97
N GLY A 112 -12.86 0.78 17.81
CA GLY A 112 -13.51 0.33 19.06
C GLY A 112 -13.69 -1.18 19.25
N GLU A 113 -13.12 -2.04 18.39
CA GLU A 113 -13.08 -3.51 18.54
C GLU A 113 -11.64 -4.06 18.59
#